data_AF-A0A532USC8-F1
#
_entry.id   AF-A0A532USC8-F1
#
_cell.length_a   1.000
_cell.length_b   1.000
_cell.length_c   1.000
_cell.angle_alpha   90.00
_cell.angle_beta   90.00
_cell.angle_gamma   90.00
#
_symmetry.space_group_name_H-M   'P 1'
#
loop_
_entity.id
_entity.type
_entity.pdbx_description
1 polymer ?
#
loop_
_entity_poly.entity_id
_entity_poly.type
_entity_poly.pdbx_seq_one_letter_code
_entity_poly.pdbx_strand_id
1 'polypeptide(L)'
;MRKKQQYKGFSLTEVLLAVATLAVGMIFISGTFLTGIHFSTIATERTIAAIVADEAFAKIRLYGVNPADPNLAANQLKRFEVLNPIAPDEFAYPSTKRLAEKQYYWSALCRPVQSDPTNRLVQVTVFVGRKVGSGTMYPGGAARPIPVPVDVSVVVGAGNENKLAITAPAEQTFINGGSTIIDNRTGLIYRVLQRSADAPDTIVLDRPWQGTVADSVWVVPPPVGGGKYPCVAVYQKVIVF
;
A
#
# COMPACT_ATOMS: atom_id res chain seq x y z
N MET A 1 -69.48 -27.83 -31.80
CA MET A 1 -69.15 -27.59 -30.38
C MET A 1 -67.69 -27.19 -30.24
N ARG A 2 -67.41 -25.98 -29.77
CA ARG A 2 -66.06 -25.41 -29.67
C ARG A 2 -65.44 -25.88 -28.34
N LYS A 3 -64.47 -26.81 -28.38
CA LYS A 3 -63.79 -27.30 -27.16
C LYS A 3 -63.05 -26.12 -26.50
N LYS A 4 -63.50 -25.70 -25.32
CA LYS A 4 -62.78 -24.76 -24.45
C LYS A 4 -61.49 -25.45 -23.98
N GLN A 5 -60.33 -24.96 -24.40
CA GLN A 5 -59.05 -25.39 -23.86
C GLN A 5 -59.00 -24.98 -22.38
N GLN A 6 -58.96 -25.96 -21.48
CA GLN A 6 -58.62 -25.72 -20.08
C GLN A 6 -57.11 -25.55 -19.99
N TYR A 7 -56.65 -24.35 -19.64
CA TYR A 7 -55.26 -24.11 -19.29
C TYR A 7 -54.95 -24.86 -18.00
N LYS A 8 -54.13 -25.91 -18.07
CA LYS A 8 -53.57 -26.53 -16.87
C LYS A 8 -52.63 -25.50 -16.23
N GLY A 9 -52.94 -25.07 -15.01
CA GLY A 9 -52.03 -24.22 -14.23
C GLY A 9 -50.72 -24.95 -13.91
N PHE A 10 -49.67 -24.19 -13.61
CA PHE A 10 -48.36 -24.73 -13.24
C PHE A 10 -48.45 -25.59 -11.96
N SER A 11 -47.70 -26.69 -11.93
CA SER A 11 -47.55 -27.51 -10.72
C SER A 11 -46.80 -26.75 -9.63
N LEU A 12 -47.10 -27.04 -8.35
CA LEU A 12 -46.32 -26.54 -7.21
C LEU A 12 -44.82 -26.80 -7.39
N THR A 13 -44.45 -27.97 -7.94
CA THR A 13 -43.05 -28.33 -8.21
C THR A 13 -42.40 -27.47 -9.29
N GLU A 14 -43.12 -27.10 -10.36
CA GLU A 14 -42.63 -26.19 -11.39
C GLU A 14 -42.43 -24.79 -10.83
N VAL A 15 -43.38 -24.29 -10.03
CA VAL A 15 -43.28 -22.98 -9.40
C VAL A 15 -42.09 -22.95 -8.43
N LEU A 16 -41.91 -23.98 -7.60
CA LEU A 16 -40.76 -24.07 -6.69
C LEU A 16 -39.43 -24.15 -7.44
N LEU A 17 -39.38 -24.87 -8.57
CA LEU A 17 -38.19 -24.96 -9.41
C LEU A 17 -37.88 -23.61 -10.09
N ALA A 18 -38.89 -22.88 -10.54
CA ALA A 18 -38.74 -21.53 -11.08
C ALA A 18 -38.24 -20.55 -10.02
N VAL A 19 -38.80 -20.59 -8.81
CA VAL A 19 -38.34 -19.75 -7.69
C VAL A 19 -36.90 -20.09 -7.28
N ALA A 20 -36.54 -21.38 -7.25
CA ALA A 20 -35.17 -21.80 -6.92
C ALA A 20 -34.15 -21.31 -7.95
N THR A 21 -34.44 -21.47 -9.24
CA THR A 21 -33.54 -20.97 -10.30
C THR A 21 -33.42 -19.45 -10.29
N LEU A 22 -34.52 -18.73 -10.04
CA LEU A 22 -34.52 -17.28 -9.87
C LEU A 22 -33.67 -16.86 -8.65
N ALA A 23 -33.84 -17.52 -7.50
CA ALA A 23 -33.09 -17.24 -6.29
C ALA A 23 -31.58 -17.45 -6.49
N VAL A 24 -31.17 -18.56 -7.10
CA VAL A 24 -29.76 -18.83 -7.43
C VAL A 24 -29.22 -17.77 -8.39
N GLY A 25 -30.00 -17.38 -9.40
CA GLY A 25 -29.64 -16.31 -10.34
C GLY A 25 -29.40 -14.97 -9.64
N MET A 26 -30.29 -14.56 -8.74
CA MET A 26 -30.15 -13.30 -8.00
C MET A 26 -28.95 -13.29 -7.04
N ILE A 27 -28.66 -14.41 -6.38
CA ILE A 27 -27.46 -14.55 -5.53
C ILE A 27 -26.19 -14.39 -6.37
N PHE A 28 -26.14 -15.01 -7.55
CA PHE A 28 -24.99 -14.91 -8.43
C PHE A 28 -24.76 -13.48 -8.96
N ILE A 29 -25.83 -12.79 -9.37
CA ILE A 29 -25.76 -11.39 -9.80
C ILE A 29 -25.27 -10.50 -8.65
N SER A 30 -25.80 -10.70 -7.44
CA SER A 30 -25.41 -9.89 -6.27
C SER A 30 -23.93 -10.08 -5.91
N GLY A 31 -23.44 -11.32 -5.92
CA GLY A 31 -22.03 -11.62 -5.62
C GLY A 31 -21.06 -11.08 -6.66
N THR A 32 -21.37 -11.28 -7.95
CA THR A 32 -20.51 -10.80 -9.06
C THR A 32 -20.49 -9.29 -9.16
N PHE A 33 -21.63 -8.62 -8.95
CA PHE A 33 -21.73 -7.16 -8.98
C PHE A 33 -20.89 -6.49 -7.90
N LEU A 34 -20.99 -6.94 -6.64
CA LEU A 34 -20.20 -6.40 -5.53
C LEU A 34 -18.69 -6.59 -5.74
N THR A 35 -18.31 -7.76 -6.24
CA THR A 35 -16.92 -8.07 -6.59
C THR A 35 -16.41 -7.16 -7.72
N GLY A 36 -17.26 -6.91 -8.72
CA GLY A 36 -16.96 -5.98 -9.81
C GLY A 36 -16.72 -4.55 -9.33
N ILE A 37 -17.55 -4.03 -8.41
CA ILE A 37 -17.35 -2.70 -7.80
C ILE A 37 -16.02 -2.66 -7.04
N HIS A 38 -15.72 -3.70 -6.25
CA HIS A 38 -14.49 -3.76 -5.47
C HIS A 38 -13.24 -3.70 -6.36
N PHE A 39 -13.18 -4.53 -7.40
CA PHE A 39 -12.04 -4.52 -8.33
C PHE A 39 -11.96 -3.24 -9.16
N SER A 40 -13.09 -2.68 -9.58
CA SER A 40 -13.12 -1.38 -10.28
C SER A 40 -12.57 -0.26 -9.42
N THR A 41 -12.88 -0.29 -8.11
CA THR A 41 -12.34 0.67 -7.14
C THR A 41 -10.81 0.52 -7.00
N ILE A 42 -10.30 -0.71 -6.84
CA ILE A 42 -8.86 -0.97 -6.75
C ILE A 42 -8.14 -0.55 -8.03
N ALA A 43 -8.70 -0.86 -9.20
CA ALA A 43 -8.14 -0.48 -10.48
C ALA A 43 -8.05 1.05 -10.62
N THR A 44 -9.14 1.75 -10.29
CA THR A 44 -9.18 3.22 -10.31
C THR A 44 -8.15 3.83 -9.36
N GLU A 45 -8.05 3.31 -8.13
CA GLU A 45 -7.06 3.75 -7.16
C GLU A 45 -5.62 3.57 -7.66
N ARG A 46 -5.31 2.44 -8.31
CA ARG A 46 -3.97 2.20 -8.89
C ARG A 46 -3.66 3.10 -10.08
N THR A 47 -4.63 3.38 -10.93
CA THR A 47 -4.44 4.32 -12.05
C THR A 47 -4.20 5.73 -11.55
N ILE A 48 -4.96 6.19 -10.54
CA ILE A 48 -4.72 7.49 -9.91
C ILE A 48 -3.35 7.51 -9.24
N ALA A 49 -3.00 6.45 -8.50
CA ALA A 49 -1.72 6.38 -7.80
C ALA A 49 -0.51 6.50 -8.74
N ALA A 50 -0.59 5.98 -9.96
CA ALA A 50 0.45 6.17 -10.97
C ALA A 50 0.63 7.66 -11.33
N ILE A 51 -0.48 8.39 -11.52
CA ILE A 51 -0.46 9.83 -11.82
C ILE A 51 0.11 10.61 -10.62
N VAL A 52 -0.33 10.30 -9.40
CA VAL A 52 0.20 10.93 -8.18
C VAL A 52 1.71 10.69 -8.04
N ALA A 53 2.17 9.48 -8.34
CA ALA A 53 3.59 9.16 -8.29
C ALA A 53 4.40 9.93 -9.33
N ASP A 54 3.89 10.07 -10.56
CA ASP A 54 4.55 10.87 -11.60
C ASP A 54 4.63 12.36 -11.20
N GLU A 55 3.59 12.92 -10.61
CA GLU A 55 3.63 14.28 -10.05
C GLU A 55 4.65 14.38 -8.89
N ALA A 56 4.67 13.41 -7.98
CA ALA A 56 5.62 13.36 -6.88
C ALA A 56 7.07 13.31 -7.38
N PHE A 57 7.37 12.48 -8.38
CA PHE A 57 8.70 12.43 -8.99
C PHE A 57 9.07 13.75 -9.66
N ALA A 58 8.14 14.43 -10.32
CA ALA A 58 8.37 15.75 -10.91
C ALA A 58 8.66 16.79 -9.82
N LYS A 59 7.90 16.79 -8.72
CA LYS A 59 8.13 17.67 -7.56
C LYS A 59 9.48 17.42 -6.91
N ILE A 60 9.85 16.16 -6.71
CA ILE A 60 11.16 15.78 -6.15
C ILE A 60 12.30 16.27 -7.04
N ARG A 61 12.16 16.18 -8.38
CA ARG A 61 13.12 16.77 -9.33
C ARG A 61 13.19 18.28 -9.24
N LEU A 62 12.05 18.94 -9.08
CA LEU A 62 11.95 20.41 -9.01
C LEU A 62 12.60 20.97 -7.74
N TYR A 63 12.28 20.40 -6.58
CA TYR A 63 12.86 20.82 -5.30
C TYR A 63 14.32 20.37 -5.15
N GLY A 64 14.73 19.36 -5.92
CA GLY A 64 16.09 18.81 -5.87
C GLY A 64 16.32 17.95 -4.63
N VAL A 65 17.40 17.17 -4.62
CA VAL A 65 17.98 16.55 -3.43
C VAL A 65 19.46 16.84 -3.51
N ASN A 66 20.07 17.34 -2.43
CA ASN A 66 21.52 17.54 -2.39
C ASN A 66 22.20 16.17 -2.24
N PRO A 67 22.94 15.66 -3.25
CA PRO A 67 23.61 14.36 -3.14
C PRO A 67 24.73 14.35 -2.10
N ALA A 68 25.26 15.53 -1.75
CA ALA A 68 26.29 15.71 -0.74
C ALA A 68 25.72 15.95 0.67
N ASP A 69 24.40 15.80 0.87
CA ASP A 69 23.79 15.90 2.21
C ASP A 69 24.36 14.78 3.11
N PRO A 70 24.94 15.09 4.28
CA PRO A 70 25.47 14.08 5.20
C PRO A 70 24.40 13.11 5.73
N ASN A 71 23.11 13.46 5.63
CA ASN A 71 21.99 12.61 6.01
C ASN A 71 21.63 11.57 4.93
N LEU A 72 22.23 11.65 3.74
CA LEU A 72 21.96 10.80 2.59
C LEU A 72 23.07 9.76 2.42
N ALA A 73 22.95 8.63 3.13
CA ALA A 73 23.93 7.54 3.10
C ALA A 73 23.47 6.38 2.20
N ALA A 74 24.39 5.74 1.48
CA ALA A 74 24.07 4.67 0.52
C ALA A 74 23.50 3.40 1.15
N ASN A 75 23.64 3.25 2.47
CA ASN A 75 23.16 2.13 3.27
C ASN A 75 21.89 2.46 4.07
N GLN A 76 21.26 3.62 3.86
CA GLN A 76 20.08 4.02 4.61
C GLN A 76 19.09 4.80 3.75
N LEU A 77 17.81 4.44 3.84
CA LEU A 77 16.73 5.23 3.28
C LEU A 77 16.43 6.43 4.18
N LYS A 78 16.27 7.61 3.56
CA LYS A 78 15.88 8.83 4.26
C LYS A 78 14.60 9.42 3.66
N ARG A 79 13.71 9.90 4.52
CA ARG A 79 12.50 10.61 4.09
C ARG A 79 12.84 11.89 3.36
N PHE A 80 12.18 12.11 2.22
CA PHE A 80 12.35 13.32 1.43
C PHE A 80 11.99 14.59 2.21
N GLU A 81 10.97 14.53 3.07
CA GLU A 81 10.56 15.63 3.96
C GLU A 81 11.70 16.13 4.87
N VAL A 82 12.62 15.24 5.23
CA VAL A 82 13.75 15.55 6.12
C VAL A 82 14.91 16.17 5.35
N LEU A 83 15.09 15.76 4.08
CA LEU A 83 16.12 16.29 3.20
C LEU A 83 15.73 17.67 2.65
N ASN A 84 14.45 17.86 2.33
CA ASN A 84 13.91 19.12 1.83
C ASN A 84 12.60 19.47 2.55
N PRO A 85 12.62 20.46 3.45
CA PRO A 85 11.41 20.92 4.11
C PRO A 85 10.56 21.71 3.12
N ILE A 86 9.55 21.05 2.54
CA ILE A 86 8.52 21.68 1.72
C ILE A 86 7.19 21.74 2.47
N ALA A 87 6.28 22.62 2.03
CA ALA A 87 4.98 22.77 2.68
C ALA A 87 4.22 21.43 2.71
N PRO A 88 3.57 21.06 3.83
CA PRO A 88 2.85 19.78 3.94
C PRO A 88 1.79 19.55 2.86
N ASP A 89 1.25 20.64 2.31
CA ASP A 89 0.24 20.66 1.27
C ASP A 89 0.75 20.22 -0.11
N GLU A 90 2.07 20.29 -0.35
CA GLU A 90 2.69 19.86 -1.62
C GLU A 90 2.68 18.33 -1.78
N PHE A 91 2.55 17.62 -0.68
CA PHE A 91 2.50 16.17 -0.61
C PHE A 91 1.11 15.59 -0.84
N ALA A 92 0.16 16.42 -1.28
CA ALA A 92 -1.24 16.06 -1.38
C ALA A 92 -1.75 16.26 -2.80
N TYR A 93 -2.63 15.36 -3.24
CA TYR A 93 -3.18 15.30 -4.58
C TYR A 93 -4.70 15.22 -4.54
N PRO A 94 -5.44 15.86 -5.48
CA PRO A 94 -4.94 16.68 -6.58
C PRO A 94 -4.29 17.99 -6.12
N SER A 95 -3.36 18.53 -6.92
CA SER A 95 -2.70 19.83 -6.71
C SER A 95 -3.67 21.00 -6.91
N THR A 96 -4.64 21.11 -6.01
CA THR A 96 -5.68 22.14 -5.95
C THR A 96 -5.43 23.05 -4.75
N LYS A 97 -5.96 24.27 -4.81
CA LYS A 97 -5.81 25.26 -3.72
C LYS A 97 -6.57 24.88 -2.45
N ARG A 98 -7.54 23.96 -2.52
CA ARG A 98 -8.45 23.63 -1.42
C ARG A 98 -8.12 22.25 -0.83
N LEU A 99 -7.81 22.22 0.46
CA LEU A 99 -7.51 20.96 1.19
C LEU A 99 -8.66 19.95 1.21
N ALA A 100 -9.89 20.43 1.12
CA ALA A 100 -11.09 19.60 1.06
C ALA A 100 -11.14 18.73 -0.21
N GLU A 101 -10.56 19.23 -1.31
CA GLU A 101 -10.57 18.56 -2.62
C GLU A 101 -9.46 17.52 -2.75
N LYS A 102 -8.48 17.52 -1.83
CA LYS A 102 -7.36 16.57 -1.81
C LYS A 102 -7.81 15.20 -1.27
N GLN A 103 -7.53 14.15 -2.04
CA GLN A 103 -7.97 12.77 -1.81
C GLN A 103 -6.82 11.78 -1.59
N TYR A 104 -5.60 12.14 -2.02
CA TYR A 104 -4.43 11.30 -1.92
C TYR A 104 -3.28 12.10 -1.31
N TYR A 105 -2.37 11.38 -0.68
CA TYR A 105 -1.09 11.89 -0.21
C TYR A 105 0.03 11.05 -0.80
N TRP A 106 1.19 11.66 -0.92
CA TRP A 106 2.41 10.94 -1.25
C TRP A 106 3.49 11.27 -0.22
N SER A 107 4.43 10.35 -0.07
CA SER A 107 5.65 10.52 0.71
C SER A 107 6.76 9.75 0.01
N ALA A 108 8.01 10.13 0.24
CA ALA A 108 9.11 9.53 -0.50
C ALA A 108 10.29 9.19 0.40
N LEU A 109 10.96 8.10 0.06
CA LEU A 109 12.26 7.70 0.61
C LEU A 109 13.33 7.84 -0.47
N CYS A 110 14.45 8.45 -0.11
CA CYS A 110 15.59 8.69 -0.97
C CYS A 110 16.81 7.94 -0.43
N ARG A 111 17.61 7.39 -1.34
CA ARG A 111 18.92 6.77 -1.04
C ARG A 111 19.85 7.01 -2.22
N PRO A 112 21.14 7.30 -2.02
CA PRO A 112 22.08 7.26 -3.14
C PRO A 112 22.22 5.83 -3.66
N VAL A 113 22.45 5.68 -4.97
CA VAL A 113 22.63 4.35 -5.57
C VAL A 113 24.01 3.78 -5.22
N GLN A 114 25.01 4.63 -5.08
CA GLN A 114 26.37 4.27 -4.69
C GLN A 114 26.91 5.28 -3.68
N SER A 115 27.87 4.87 -2.87
CA SER A 115 28.56 5.72 -1.88
C SER A 115 29.53 6.74 -2.50
N ASP A 116 29.56 6.87 -3.82
CA ASP A 116 30.43 7.81 -4.52
C ASP A 116 29.85 9.22 -4.43
N PRO A 117 30.56 10.19 -3.82
CA PRO A 117 30.08 11.57 -3.65
C PRO A 117 29.93 12.34 -4.98
N THR A 118 30.51 11.84 -6.08
CA THR A 118 30.32 12.39 -7.42
C THR A 118 29.07 11.83 -8.11
N ASN A 119 28.51 10.74 -7.57
CA ASN A 119 27.34 10.10 -8.13
C ASN A 119 26.06 10.85 -7.76
N ARG A 120 25.43 11.41 -8.78
CA ARG A 120 24.17 12.16 -8.68
C ARG A 120 22.92 11.28 -8.78
N LEU A 121 23.10 9.96 -8.90
CA LEU A 121 22.01 9.00 -8.97
C LEU A 121 21.45 8.72 -7.58
N VAL A 122 20.20 9.12 -7.39
CA VAL A 122 19.43 8.87 -6.18
C VAL A 122 18.25 7.97 -6.53
N GLN A 123 18.14 6.85 -5.82
CA GLN A 123 16.98 5.99 -5.85
C GLN A 123 15.89 6.62 -4.99
N VAL A 124 14.77 6.95 -5.63
CA VAL A 124 13.62 7.57 -5.00
C VAL A 124 12.47 6.59 -5.04
N THR A 125 11.90 6.32 -3.86
CA THR A 125 10.73 5.45 -3.71
C THR A 125 9.57 6.25 -3.16
N VAL A 126 8.51 6.39 -3.94
CA VAL A 126 7.31 7.14 -3.61
C VAL A 126 6.22 6.17 -3.15
N PHE A 127 5.67 6.46 -1.98
CA PHE A 127 4.47 5.83 -1.43
C PHE A 127 3.28 6.72 -1.74
N VAL A 128 2.25 6.15 -2.32
CA VAL A 128 0.97 6.84 -2.53
C VAL A 128 -0.06 6.27 -1.57
N GLY A 129 -0.60 7.14 -0.72
CA GLY A 129 -1.62 6.81 0.25
C GLY A 129 -2.95 7.51 -0.05
N ARG A 130 -4.06 6.83 0.17
CA ARG A 130 -5.38 7.47 0.21
C ARG A 130 -5.49 8.34 1.46
N LYS A 131 -6.25 9.43 1.37
CA LYS A 131 -6.76 10.13 2.55
C LYS A 131 -7.77 9.21 3.26
N VAL A 132 -7.53 8.94 4.52
CA VAL A 132 -8.50 8.32 5.44
C VAL A 132 -9.11 9.42 6.30
N GLY A 133 -10.32 9.19 6.81
CA GLY A 133 -11.29 10.21 7.25
C GLY A 133 -10.75 11.40 8.07
N SER A 134 -11.55 12.45 8.17
CA SER A 134 -11.20 13.64 8.97
C SER A 134 -10.85 13.27 10.41
N GLY A 135 -9.64 13.63 10.86
CA GLY A 135 -9.19 13.38 12.24
C GLY A 135 -8.44 12.07 12.45
N THR A 136 -8.26 11.23 11.43
CA THR A 136 -7.38 10.06 11.55
C THR A 136 -5.93 10.49 11.64
N MET A 137 -5.21 9.98 12.65
CA MET A 137 -3.79 10.23 12.86
C MET A 137 -2.99 8.96 12.55
N TYR A 138 -1.74 9.13 12.16
CA TYR A 138 -0.78 8.07 11.95
C TYR A 138 0.26 8.06 13.07
N PRO A 139 1.03 6.97 13.22
CA PRO A 139 2.12 6.90 14.19
C PRO A 139 3.00 8.16 14.13
N GLY A 140 3.35 8.70 15.30
CA GLY A 140 4.05 9.98 15.43
C GLY A 140 3.16 11.23 15.29
N GLY A 141 1.83 11.08 15.27
CA GLY A 141 0.88 12.20 15.22
C GLY A 141 0.73 12.83 13.84
N ALA A 142 1.17 12.15 12.79
CA ALA A 142 1.07 12.66 11.43
C ALA A 142 -0.40 12.65 10.95
N ALA A 143 -0.83 13.73 10.29
CA ALA A 143 -2.17 13.84 9.70
C ALA A 143 -2.31 13.15 8.33
N ARG A 144 -1.23 12.52 7.84
CA ARG A 144 -1.15 11.87 6.53
C ARG A 144 -0.32 10.58 6.62
N PRO A 145 -0.49 9.64 5.68
CA PRO A 145 0.31 8.42 5.66
C PRO A 145 1.77 8.75 5.35
N ILE A 146 2.66 8.44 6.29
CA ILE A 146 4.11 8.65 6.17
C ILE A 146 4.79 7.29 6.44
N PRO A 147 5.85 6.92 5.69
CA PRO A 147 6.61 5.72 5.97
C PRO A 147 7.33 5.85 7.31
N VAL A 148 7.28 4.78 8.08
CA VAL A 148 7.90 4.64 9.42
C VAL A 148 8.87 3.45 9.36
N PRO A 149 10.08 3.56 9.94
CA PRO A 149 10.97 2.42 10.07
C PRO A 149 10.44 1.46 11.15
N VAL A 150 10.54 0.17 10.89
CA VAL A 150 10.16 -0.92 11.79
C VAL A 150 11.32 -1.88 11.90
N ASP A 151 11.72 -2.20 13.11
CA ASP A 151 12.86 -3.08 13.33
C ASP A 151 12.45 -4.55 13.12
N VAL A 152 13.26 -5.27 12.34
CA VAL A 152 13.01 -6.67 11.96
C VAL A 152 14.26 -7.52 12.06
N SER A 153 14.05 -8.80 12.30
CA SER A 153 15.09 -9.83 12.32
C SER A 153 14.73 -11.03 11.46
N VAL A 154 15.72 -11.66 10.85
CA VAL A 154 15.54 -12.90 10.07
C VAL A 154 15.18 -14.05 11.00
N VAL A 155 14.16 -14.82 10.63
CA VAL A 155 13.81 -16.05 11.34
C VAL A 155 14.77 -17.16 10.91
N VAL A 156 15.55 -17.68 11.84
CA VAL A 156 16.56 -18.71 11.56
C VAL A 156 15.90 -20.08 11.33
N GLY A 157 16.46 -20.89 10.42
CA GLY A 157 16.02 -22.25 10.13
C GLY A 157 15.73 -22.50 8.66
N ALA A 158 15.86 -23.74 8.21
CA ALA A 158 15.56 -24.13 6.83
C ALA A 158 14.08 -23.86 6.50
N GLY A 159 13.79 -23.23 5.35
CA GLY A 159 12.44 -22.88 4.95
C GLY A 159 11.90 -21.58 5.56
N ASN A 160 12.75 -20.80 6.24
CA ASN A 160 12.40 -19.49 6.81
C ASN A 160 13.02 -18.32 6.04
N GLU A 161 13.52 -18.56 4.82
CA GLU A 161 14.23 -17.55 4.02
C GLU A 161 13.34 -16.37 3.63
N ASN A 162 12.02 -16.55 3.64
CA ASN A 162 11.02 -15.51 3.36
C ASN A 162 10.30 -15.01 4.62
N LYS A 163 10.82 -15.29 5.82
CA LYS A 163 10.18 -14.89 7.09
C LYS A 163 11.02 -13.88 7.85
N LEU A 164 10.34 -12.86 8.35
CA LEU A 164 10.92 -11.84 9.24
C LEU A 164 10.11 -11.78 10.53
N ALA A 165 10.78 -11.60 11.66
CA ALA A 165 10.16 -11.33 12.95
C ALA A 165 10.28 -9.83 13.26
N ILE A 166 9.18 -9.20 13.64
CA ILE A 166 9.14 -7.81 14.10
C ILE A 166 9.61 -7.79 15.55
N THR A 167 10.70 -7.06 15.81
CA THR A 167 11.39 -7.11 17.10
C THR A 167 10.69 -6.26 18.17
N ALA A 168 10.04 -5.16 17.76
CA ALA A 168 9.35 -4.24 18.67
C ALA A 168 7.85 -4.57 18.80
N PRO A 169 7.33 -4.90 20.00
CA PRO A 169 5.91 -5.24 20.19
C PRO A 169 4.93 -4.14 19.77
N ALA A 170 5.29 -2.87 19.99
CA ALA A 170 4.45 -1.73 19.61
C ALA A 170 4.27 -1.60 18.09
N GLU A 171 5.26 -2.06 17.31
CA GLU A 171 5.32 -1.93 15.85
C GLU A 171 4.67 -3.11 15.13
N GLN A 172 4.28 -4.16 15.86
CA GLN A 172 3.58 -5.31 15.28
C GLN A 172 2.30 -4.89 14.55
N THR A 173 1.61 -3.87 15.05
CA THR A 173 0.39 -3.36 14.40
C THR A 173 0.64 -2.60 13.09
N PHE A 174 1.89 -2.24 12.80
CA PHE A 174 2.24 -1.42 11.63
C PHE A 174 2.31 -2.26 10.35
N ILE A 175 2.63 -3.55 10.45
CA ILE A 175 2.80 -4.46 9.32
C ILE A 175 1.79 -5.61 9.42
N ASN A 176 0.83 -5.66 8.50
CA ASN A 176 -0.09 -6.79 8.33
C ASN A 176 -0.08 -7.35 6.90
N GLY A 177 -0.82 -8.43 6.67
CA GLY A 177 -0.99 -9.04 5.36
C GLY A 177 -1.44 -8.02 4.29
N GLY A 178 -0.79 -8.07 3.13
CA GLY A 178 -0.99 -7.13 2.02
C GLY A 178 -0.16 -5.85 2.09
N SER A 179 0.57 -5.60 3.18
CA SER A 179 1.45 -4.42 3.30
C SER A 179 2.63 -4.50 2.33
N THR A 180 3.11 -3.34 1.89
CA THR A 180 4.36 -3.23 1.14
C THR A 180 5.44 -2.67 2.07
N ILE A 181 6.55 -3.39 2.18
CA ILE A 181 7.70 -3.01 3.00
C ILE A 181 8.91 -2.74 2.10
N ILE A 182 9.82 -1.89 2.55
CA ILE A 182 11.06 -1.60 1.84
C ILE A 182 12.23 -1.82 2.77
N ASP A 183 13.21 -2.59 2.32
CA ASP A 183 14.47 -2.74 3.05
C ASP A 183 15.20 -1.39 3.15
N ASN A 184 15.50 -0.96 4.37
CA ASN A 184 16.24 0.27 4.64
C ASN A 184 17.61 0.30 3.94
N ARG A 185 18.30 -0.83 3.91
CA ARG A 185 19.66 -0.88 3.38
C ARG A 185 19.69 -1.02 1.88
N THR A 186 18.95 -1.96 1.30
CA THR A 186 19.01 -2.24 -0.15
C THR A 186 18.01 -1.44 -0.98
N GLY A 187 16.95 -0.90 -0.37
CA GLY A 187 15.84 -0.28 -1.09
C GLY A 187 14.97 -1.26 -1.87
N LEU A 188 15.13 -2.58 -1.62
CA LEU A 188 14.31 -3.61 -2.23
C LEU A 188 12.90 -3.58 -1.65
N ILE A 189 11.91 -3.68 -2.53
CA ILE A 189 10.49 -3.68 -2.19
C ILE A 189 10.04 -5.13 -1.98
N TYR A 190 9.32 -5.40 -0.90
CA TYR A 190 8.72 -6.71 -0.63
C TYR A 190 7.24 -6.55 -0.34
N ARG A 191 6.46 -7.57 -0.66
CA ARG A 191 5.05 -7.65 -0.30
C ARG A 191 4.88 -8.65 0.82
N VAL A 192 4.22 -8.22 1.89
CA VAL A 192 3.82 -9.10 2.98
C VAL A 192 2.59 -9.87 2.53
N LEU A 193 2.70 -11.19 2.43
CA LEU A 193 1.60 -12.07 2.06
C LEU A 193 0.63 -12.22 3.24
N GLN A 194 1.17 -12.61 4.39
CA GLN A 194 0.40 -12.87 5.59
C GLN A 194 1.28 -12.79 6.84
N ARG A 195 0.62 -12.74 7.99
CA ARG A 195 1.25 -13.00 9.29
C ARG A 195 1.19 -14.50 9.59
N SER A 196 2.19 -15.02 10.29
CA SER A 196 2.15 -16.40 10.76
C SER A 196 1.06 -16.54 11.81
N ALA A 197 0.26 -17.62 11.72
CA ALA A 197 -0.80 -17.90 12.68
C ALA A 197 -0.25 -18.29 14.05
N ASP A 198 0.87 -19.04 14.06
CA ASP A 198 1.50 -19.56 15.28
C ASP A 198 2.43 -18.54 15.95
N ALA A 199 2.87 -17.53 15.21
CA ALA A 199 3.82 -16.51 15.65
C ALA A 199 3.40 -15.13 15.09
N PRO A 200 2.54 -14.37 15.77
CA PRO A 200 1.93 -13.16 15.24
C PRO A 200 2.92 -12.01 15.00
N ASP A 201 4.12 -12.09 15.56
CA ASP A 201 5.27 -11.22 15.32
C ASP A 201 5.99 -11.53 13.99
N THR A 202 5.74 -12.70 13.41
CA THR A 202 6.38 -13.16 12.18
C THR A 202 5.53 -12.83 10.94
N ILE A 203 6.16 -12.18 9.96
CA ILE A 203 5.59 -11.88 8.66
C ILE A 203 6.19 -12.77 7.58
N VAL A 204 5.37 -13.15 6.60
CA VAL A 204 5.78 -13.94 5.43
C VAL A 204 5.82 -13.05 4.20
N LEU A 205 6.96 -13.05 3.53
CA LEU A 205 7.22 -12.26 2.33
C LEU A 205 6.89 -13.04 1.05
N ASP A 206 6.71 -12.30 -0.03
CA ASP A 206 6.48 -12.82 -1.38
C ASP A 206 7.72 -13.50 -1.99
N ARG A 207 8.91 -13.18 -1.49
CA ARG A 207 10.19 -13.72 -1.96
C ARG A 207 11.22 -13.80 -0.83
N PRO A 208 12.31 -14.57 -0.99
CA PRO A 208 13.37 -14.66 0.01
C PRO A 208 13.96 -13.29 0.37
N TRP A 209 14.21 -13.08 1.65
CA TRP A 209 14.85 -11.90 2.19
C TRP A 209 16.31 -11.83 1.74
N GLN A 210 16.73 -10.67 1.26
CA GLN A 210 18.11 -10.42 0.79
C GLN A 210 18.85 -9.38 1.65
N GLY A 211 18.17 -8.85 2.68
CA GLY A 211 18.77 -7.93 3.63
C GLY A 211 19.63 -8.64 4.68
N THR A 212 20.04 -7.91 5.71
CA THR A 212 20.86 -8.47 6.81
C THR A 212 20.02 -9.22 7.84
N VAL A 213 20.71 -9.87 8.78
CA VAL A 213 20.10 -10.66 9.87
C VAL A 213 19.23 -9.80 10.79
N ALA A 214 19.65 -8.55 11.05
CA ALA A 214 18.86 -7.52 11.69
C ALA A 214 18.93 -6.26 10.81
N ASP A 215 17.78 -5.65 10.55
CA ASP A 215 17.67 -4.39 9.81
C ASP A 215 16.37 -3.69 10.19
N SER A 216 16.18 -2.50 9.66
CA SER A 216 14.89 -1.81 9.67
C SER A 216 14.23 -1.93 8.29
N VAL A 217 12.91 -2.05 8.28
CA VAL A 217 12.11 -1.96 7.06
C VAL A 217 11.18 -0.77 7.14
N TRP A 218 10.96 -0.10 6.02
CA TRP A 218 10.03 1.01 5.94
C TRP A 218 8.66 0.52 5.51
N VAL A 219 7.64 0.92 6.25
CA VAL A 219 6.24 0.62 5.95
C VAL A 219 5.40 1.86 6.14
N VAL A 220 4.31 1.98 5.38
CA VAL A 220 3.27 2.96 5.67
C VAL A 220 2.21 2.29 6.56
N PRO A 221 2.17 2.62 7.86
CA PRO A 221 1.27 1.96 8.81
C PRO A 221 -0.20 2.35 8.59
N PRO A 222 -1.14 1.56 9.11
CA PRO A 222 -2.54 1.98 9.20
C PRO A 222 -2.70 3.15 10.20
N PRO A 223 -3.85 3.84 10.19
CA PRO A 223 -4.15 4.88 11.17
C PRO A 223 -4.19 4.36 12.62
N VAL A 224 -3.80 5.23 13.55
CA VAL A 224 -3.98 5.04 14.99
C VAL A 224 -5.48 5.02 15.27
N GLY A 225 -5.98 3.91 15.84
CA GLY A 225 -7.42 3.64 15.99
C GLY A 225 -7.99 2.66 14.97
N GLY A 226 -7.17 2.19 14.03
CA GLY A 226 -7.56 1.18 13.04
C GLY A 226 -8.18 1.79 11.77
N GLY A 227 -8.42 0.93 10.79
CA GLY A 227 -9.00 1.32 9.51
C GLY A 227 -8.35 0.64 8.31
N LYS A 228 -8.78 1.05 7.11
CA LYS A 228 -8.25 0.53 5.85
C LYS A 228 -6.79 0.98 5.66
N TYR A 229 -5.95 0.09 5.13
CA TYR A 229 -4.59 0.42 4.73
C TYR A 229 -4.56 1.63 3.81
N PRO A 230 -3.80 2.67 4.17
CA PRO A 230 -3.79 3.89 3.38
C PRO A 230 -3.00 3.70 2.09
N CYS A 231 -1.92 2.91 2.14
CA CYS A 231 -1.02 2.69 1.01
C CYS A 231 -1.76 2.01 -0.15
N VAL A 232 -1.78 2.68 -1.29
CA VAL A 232 -2.41 2.22 -2.52
C VAL A 232 -1.36 1.53 -3.40
N ALA A 233 -0.21 2.17 -3.57
CA ALA A 233 0.87 1.70 -4.41
C ALA A 233 2.21 2.34 -4.01
N VAL A 234 3.29 1.65 -4.38
CA VAL A 234 4.67 2.09 -4.19
C VAL A 234 5.35 2.09 -5.56
N TYR A 235 6.00 3.18 -5.90
CA TYR A 235 6.72 3.35 -7.17
C TYR A 235 8.16 3.74 -6.89
N GLN A 236 9.09 3.21 -7.68
CA GLN A 236 10.51 3.46 -7.51
C GLN A 236 11.12 3.90 -8.83
N LYS A 237 11.93 4.95 -8.80
CA LYS A 237 12.71 5.44 -9.95
C LYS A 237 14.09 5.86 -9.47
N VAL A 238 15.08 5.73 -10.36
CA VAL A 238 16.39 6.37 -10.18
C VAL A 238 16.35 7.73 -10.86
N ILE A 239 16.74 8.77 -10.14
CA ILE A 239 16.74 10.15 -10.60
C ILE A 239 18.17 10.70 -10.53
N VAL A 240 18.54 11.45 -11.57
CA VAL A 240 19.79 12.22 -11.62
C VAL A 240 19.51 13.63 -11.12
N PHE A 241 20.37 14.13 -10.23
CA PHE A 241 20.31 15.51 -9.69
C PHE A 241 21.48 16.41 -10.12
#